data_AF-A0A5B2TIS7-F1
#
_entry.id   AF-A0A5B2TIS7-F1
#
_cell.length_a   1.000
_cell.length_b   1.000
_cell.length_c   1.000
_cell.angle_alpha   90.00
_cell.angle_beta   90.00
_cell.angle_gamma   90.00
#
_symmetry.space_group_name_H-M   'P 1'
#
loop_
_entity.id
_entity.type
_entity.pdbx_description
1 polymer ?
#
loop_
_entity_poly.entity_id
_entity_poly.type
_entity_poly.pdbx_seq_one_letter_code
_entity_poly.pdbx_strand_id
1 'polypeptide(L)' 'MTVLLWLVPLALLIGLLALAGFAWALSSGQYEDLDGAASRILFDDTPARREPR' A
#
# COMPACT_ATOMS: atom_id res chain seq x y z
N MET A 1 -5.48 -5.89 37.32
CA MET A 1 -6.43 -4.82 36.90
C MET A 1 -5.72 -3.55 36.42
N THR A 2 -4.52 -3.25 36.91
CA THR A 2 -3.70 -2.09 36.50
C THR A 2 -3.15 -2.16 35.07
N VAL A 3 -2.89 -3.36 34.55
CA VAL A 3 -2.31 -3.50 33.20
C VAL A 3 -3.30 -3.09 32.09
N LEU A 4 -4.59 -3.37 32.29
CA LEU A 4 -5.63 -3.02 31.32
C LEU A 4 -5.78 -1.50 31.16
N LEU A 5 -5.53 -0.73 32.23
CA LEU A 5 -5.54 0.74 32.18
C LEU A 5 -4.50 1.31 31.23
N TRP A 6 -3.41 0.58 30.95
CA TRP A 6 -2.38 0.96 29.99
C TRP A 6 -2.59 0.32 28.62
N LEU A 7 -2.97 -0.95 28.59
CA LEU A 7 -3.13 -1.69 27.34
C LEU A 7 -4.33 -1.20 26.51
N VAL A 8 -5.44 -0.84 27.14
CA VAL A 8 -6.62 -0.34 26.43
C VAL A 8 -6.33 0.96 25.66
N PRO A 9 -5.84 2.04 26.29
CA PRO A 9 -5.53 3.27 25.55
C PRO A 9 -4.41 3.07 24.55
N LEU A 10 -3.40 2.23 24.85
CA LEU A 10 -2.33 1.93 23.89
C LEU A 10 -2.86 1.20 22.65
N ALA A 11 -3.74 0.21 22.82
CA ALA A 11 -4.37 -0.50 21.72
C ALA A 11 -5.24 0.43 20.87
N LEU A 12 -6.02 1.33 21.50
CA LEU A 12 -6.81 2.33 20.80
C LEU A 12 -5.91 3.30 20.01
N LEU A 13 -4.80 3.75 20.58
CA LEU A 13 -3.84 4.63 19.89
C LEU A 13 -3.25 3.94 18.66
N ILE A 14 -2.79 2.69 18.80
CA ILE A 14 -2.25 1.90 17.69
C ILE A 14 -3.32 1.68 16.61
N GLY A 15 -4.55 1.35 17.01
CA GLY A 15 -5.67 1.20 16.08
C GLY A 15 -5.97 2.49 15.32
N LEU A 16 -5.98 3.62 16.02
CA LEU A 16 -6.22 4.93 15.41
C LEU A 16 -5.08 5.31 14.44
N LEU A 17 -3.82 5.08 14.82
CA LEU A 17 -2.67 5.32 13.94
C LEU A 17 -2.71 4.44 12.70
N ALA A 18 -3.09 3.17 12.84
CA ALA A 18 -3.27 2.27 11.70
C ALA A 18 -4.40 2.75 10.77
N LEU A 19 -5.55 3.16 11.32
CA LEU A 19 -6.66 3.71 10.52
C LEU A 19 -6.26 5.01 9.81
N ALA A 20 -5.56 5.91 10.51
CA ALA A 20 -5.08 7.17 9.94
C ALA A 20 -4.07 6.92 8.81
N GLY A 21 -3.12 5.99 9.01
CA GLY A 21 -2.17 5.59 7.99
C GLY A 21 -2.85 4.95 6.78
N PHE A 22 -3.85 4.11 7.00
CA PHE A 22 -4.64 3.50 5.93
C PHE A 22 -5.44 4.55 5.13
N ALA A 23 -6.12 5.47 5.82
CA ALA A 23 -6.86 6.57 5.18
C ALA A 23 -5.92 7.49 4.38
N TRP A 24 -4.74 7.80 4.93
CA TRP A 24 -3.71 8.57 4.22
C TRP A 24 -3.25 7.84 2.97
N ALA A 25 -2.99 6.53 3.05
CA ALA A 25 -2.56 5.72 1.90
C ALA A 25 -3.61 5.70 0.77
N LEU A 26 -4.90 5.64 1.10
CA LEU A 26 -5.98 5.76 0.12
C LEU A 26 -6.03 7.15 -0.53
N SER A 27 -5.87 8.22 0.26
CA SER A 27 -5.89 9.60 -0.26
C SER A 27 -4.63 9.99 -1.06
N SER A 28 -3.53 9.24 -0.94
CA SER A 28 -2.24 9.58 -1.54
C SER A 28 -2.13 9.24 -3.03
N GLY A 29 -3.21 8.80 -3.69
CA GLY A 29 -3.22 8.48 -5.13
C GLY A 29 -2.39 7.25 -5.51
N GLN A 30 -1.79 6.55 -4.54
CA GLN A 30 -0.88 5.42 -4.76
C GLN A 30 -1.55 4.24 -5.47
N TYR A 31 -2.88 4.18 -5.43
CA TYR A 31 -3.67 3.12 -6.05
C TYR A 31 -4.21 3.48 -7.44
N GLU A 32 -3.93 4.67 -7.96
CA GLU A 32 -4.42 5.10 -9.28
C GLU A 32 -3.70 4.40 -10.45
N ASP A 33 -2.45 3.96 -10.27
CA ASP A 33 -1.66 3.26 -11.30
C ASP A 33 -1.46 1.76 -10.99
N LEU A 34 -2.39 1.13 -10.27
CA LEU A 34 -2.32 -0.33 -10.04
C LEU A 34 -2.50 -1.12 -11.36
N ASP A 35 -3.41 -0.67 -12.21
CA ASP A 35 -3.68 -1.32 -13.50
C ASP A 35 -2.50 -1.19 -14.46
N GLY A 36 -1.86 -0.02 -14.50
CA GLY A 36 -0.66 0.20 -15.31
C GLY A 36 0.54 -0.60 -14.80
N ALA A 37 0.73 -0.68 -13.48
CA ALA A 37 1.77 -1.53 -12.89
C ALA A 37 1.59 -3.03 -13.23
N ALA A 38 0.35 -3.54 -13.18
CA ALA A 38 0.05 -4.92 -13.56
C ALA A 38 0.30 -5.20 -15.05
N SER A 39 0.00 -4.23 -15.93
CA SER A 39 0.29 -4.36 -17.36
C SER A 39 1.79 -4.47 -17.63
N ARG A 40 2.62 -3.66 -16.96
CA ARG A 40 4.08 -3.67 -17.14
C ARG A 40 4.67 -5.00 -16.71
N ILE A 41 4.25 -5.56 -15.57
CA ILE A 41 4.77 -6.85 -15.08
C ILE A 41 4.49 -8.01 -16.05
N LEU A 42 3.37 -7.96 -16.78
CA LEU A 42 2.99 -9.01 -17.72
C LEU A 42 3.74 -8.89 -19.06
N PHE A 43 4.11 -7.68 -19.47
CA PHE A 43 4.69 -7.40 -20.77
C PHE A 43 6.21 -7.11 -20.75
N ASP A 44 6.82 -6.78 -19.60
CA ASP A 44 8.25 -6.43 -19.47
C ASP A 44 9.20 -7.57 -19.86
N ASP A 45 8.76 -8.82 -19.71
CA ASP A 45 9.56 -10.01 -20.09
C ASP A 45 9.54 -10.31 -21.59
N THR A 46 8.85 -9.50 -22.40
CA THR A 46 8.88 -9.66 -23.86
C THR A 46 10.03 -8.82 -24.41
N PRO A 47 11.21 -9.37 -24.71
CA PRO A 47 12.26 -8.60 -25.35
C PRO A 47 11.71 -8.14 -26.69
N ALA A 48 11.50 -6.82 -26.81
CA ALA A 48 11.20 -6.20 -28.09
C ALA A 48 12.32 -6.64 -29.05
N ARG A 49 11.99 -7.56 -29.95
CA ARG A 49 12.85 -7.99 -31.03
C ARG A 49 13.18 -6.72 -31.80
N ARG A 50 14.36 -6.17 -31.55
CA ARG A 50 14.94 -5.10 -32.37
C ARG A 50 15.11 -5.69 -33.75
N GLU A 51 14.17 -5.41 -34.64
CA GLU A 51 14.42 -5.62 -36.06
C GLU A 51 15.41 -4.54 -36.51
N PRO A 52 16.59 -4.92 -37.02
CA PRO A 52 17.49 -3.98 -37.66
C PRO A 52 16.95 -3.71 -39.06
N ARG A 53 16.61 -2.45 -39.32
CA ARG A 53 16.55 -1.91 -40.69
C ARG A 53 17.42 -0.66 -40.75
#